data_AF-A0A6J8EIF8-F1
#
_entry.id   AF-A0A6J8EIF8-F1
#
_cell.length_a   1.000
_cell.length_b   1.000
_cell.length_c   1.000
_cell.angle_alpha   90.00
_cell.angle_beta   90.00
_cell.angle_gamma   90.00
#
_symmetry.space_group_name_H-M   'P 1'
#
loop_
_entity.id
_entity.type
_entity.pdbx_description
1 polymer ?
#
loop_
_entity_poly.entity_id
_entity_poly.type
_entity_poly.pdbx_seq_one_letter_code
_entity_poly.pdbx_strand_id
1 'polypeptide(L)'
;MNVVVTPEDKNDIHLGKAVIHDLREIVDKTKLLRTDGARTAISIITASTNGSTVQNEKKKSSFSKDRKAKYIHEHLTDIAVATLCGKDTTNDCFNKACLDRKCTECGVRLLDFSDQELSDYPEAPTVSWEKYEYITVHNKRKLTLVRKCSKPYEMFAHFKHVLDHFAGHQFRAYWQNAQLKSLKENLPQNNCIVIHDYSENYACKERVEVQSTYFQRTEVTIHASIIYRHSVLELDGVEICPDDPCIITEHFFVISSDEKHDQCFTSKVQSLVKEYLDSISYNVNVFHEFTDGCPVQYKSRNCFDTINRDSVKAYKPIPGIRSLHQVLNSEPEKLTVRYMSCYSCEECVNGNYNMCTNNAIGRKGVVPIRPDDKGTIDDDDENDNEYTMSDLIVEGTVLALYTDEENAEFYLLRASSCPEKLRTSEVDDWGVSFRKNTKIIRGQYFKSDLNRSELSYKLIRRKQAIVPEASVIYISPQLRVNSRFALTLPETVHQDILSVLDEMES
;
A
#
# COMPACT_ATOMS: atom_id res chain seq x y z
N MET A 1 10.67 13.45 -38.93
CA MET A 1 9.89 12.68 -37.92
C MET A 1 10.11 13.38 -36.59
N ASN A 2 9.14 14.18 -36.14
CA ASN A 2 9.20 14.84 -34.84
C ASN A 2 8.60 13.87 -33.82
N VAL A 3 9.46 13.31 -32.96
CA VAL A 3 9.03 12.49 -31.83
C VAL A 3 8.33 13.40 -30.84
N VAL A 4 7.02 13.26 -30.71
CA VAL A 4 6.23 13.95 -29.67
C VAL A 4 6.44 13.17 -28.39
N VAL A 5 7.30 13.71 -27.54
CA VAL A 5 7.65 13.17 -26.22
C VAL A 5 6.46 13.33 -25.27
N THR A 6 6.07 12.24 -24.62
CA THR A 6 4.91 12.20 -23.72
C THR A 6 5.15 13.05 -22.45
N PRO A 7 4.09 13.49 -21.73
CA PRO A 7 4.24 14.17 -20.45
C PRO A 7 4.98 13.34 -19.39
N GLU A 8 4.82 12.00 -19.39
CA GLU A 8 5.59 11.11 -18.51
C GLU A 8 7.08 11.09 -18.88
N ASP A 9 7.43 11.00 -20.18
CA ASP A 9 8.82 11.07 -20.63
C ASP A 9 9.48 12.42 -20.26
N LYS A 10 8.70 13.51 -20.26
CA LYS A 10 9.18 14.83 -19.79
C LYS A 10 9.38 14.87 -18.28
N ASN A 11 8.53 14.18 -17.51
CA ASN A 11 8.66 14.06 -16.06
C ASN A 11 9.86 13.18 -15.66
N ASP A 12 10.12 12.09 -16.36
CA ASP A 12 11.29 11.24 -16.12
C ASP A 12 12.61 11.94 -16.47
N ILE A 13 12.61 12.73 -17.55
CA ILE A 13 13.74 13.60 -17.90
C ILE A 13 13.91 14.72 -16.87
N HIS A 14 12.82 15.27 -16.31
CA HIS A 14 12.90 16.28 -15.26
C HIS A 14 13.36 15.71 -13.92
N LEU A 15 12.89 14.52 -13.54
CA LEU A 15 13.32 13.80 -12.34
C LEU A 15 14.79 13.42 -12.44
N GLY A 16 15.22 12.90 -13.60
CA GLY A 16 16.63 12.62 -13.86
C GLY A 16 17.51 13.88 -13.80
N LYS A 17 17.03 15.02 -14.32
CA LYS A 17 17.76 16.30 -14.23
C LYS A 17 17.77 16.89 -12.82
N ALA A 18 16.70 16.73 -12.05
CA ALA A 18 16.60 17.17 -10.66
C ALA A 18 17.55 16.34 -9.78
N VAL A 19 17.56 15.01 -9.93
CA VAL A 19 18.51 14.12 -9.24
C VAL A 19 19.95 14.46 -9.61
N ILE A 20 20.26 14.74 -10.88
CA ILE A 20 21.61 15.16 -11.30
C ILE A 20 21.98 16.54 -10.73
N HIS A 21 21.03 17.46 -10.65
CA HIS A 21 21.23 18.78 -10.05
C HIS A 21 21.50 18.68 -8.55
N ASP A 22 20.72 17.89 -7.83
CA ASP A 22 20.87 17.65 -6.39
C ASP A 22 22.18 16.93 -6.09
N LEU A 23 22.57 15.93 -6.91
CA LEU A 23 23.86 15.28 -6.81
C LEU A 23 25.03 16.24 -7.09
N ARG A 24 24.89 17.17 -8.04
CA ARG A 24 25.89 18.22 -8.28
C ARG A 24 25.98 19.19 -7.11
N GLU A 25 24.85 19.59 -6.54
CA GLU A 25 24.81 20.50 -5.39
C GLU A 25 25.42 19.84 -4.14
N ILE A 26 25.18 18.54 -3.93
CA ILE A 26 25.81 17.74 -2.88
C ILE A 26 27.32 17.63 -3.11
N VAL A 27 27.76 17.42 -4.36
CA VAL A 27 29.19 17.36 -4.75
C VAL A 27 29.88 18.71 -4.59
N ASP A 28 29.23 19.81 -4.95
CA ASP A 28 29.79 21.16 -4.79
C ASP A 28 29.82 21.60 -3.32
N LYS A 29 28.85 21.18 -2.50
CA LYS A 29 28.89 21.35 -1.03
C LYS A 29 29.96 20.48 -0.37
N THR A 30 30.29 19.31 -0.91
CA THR A 30 31.38 18.44 -0.40
C THR A 30 32.78 18.83 -0.88
N LYS A 31 32.93 19.60 -1.97
CA LYS A 31 34.22 20.18 -2.38
C LYS A 31 34.87 21.09 -1.33
N LEU A 32 34.11 21.57 -0.35
CA LEU A 32 34.61 22.38 0.78
C LEU A 32 35.35 21.55 1.86
N LEU A 33 35.24 20.22 1.86
CA LEU A 33 35.91 19.34 2.82
C LEU A 33 37.02 18.56 2.12
N ARG A 34 38.17 19.22 1.94
CA ARG A 34 39.40 18.63 1.37
C ARG A 34 39.97 17.56 2.32
N THR A 35 39.47 16.34 2.21
CA THR A 35 40.11 15.14 2.78
C THR A 35 40.16 14.03 1.73
N ASP A 36 41.22 13.23 1.72
CA ASP A 36 41.45 12.19 0.70
C ASP A 36 40.39 11.07 0.71
N GLY A 37 39.66 10.92 1.82
CA GLY A 37 38.47 10.04 1.90
C GLY A 37 37.31 10.50 1.01
N ALA A 38 37.09 11.82 0.90
CA ALA A 38 36.02 12.38 0.06
C ALA A 38 36.33 12.22 -1.45
N ARG A 39 37.60 12.29 -1.85
CA ARG A 39 38.02 12.02 -3.24
C ARG A 39 37.79 10.57 -3.65
N THR A 40 37.99 9.64 -2.72
CA THR A 40 37.78 8.21 -2.96
C THR A 40 36.28 7.89 -3.10
N ALA A 41 35.44 8.47 -2.25
CA ALA A 41 33.98 8.32 -2.34
C ALA A 41 33.40 8.95 -3.63
N ILE A 42 33.89 10.13 -4.04
CA ILE A 42 33.48 10.79 -5.30
C ILE A 42 33.92 9.96 -6.52
N SER A 43 35.10 9.35 -6.50
CA SER A 43 35.55 8.45 -7.57
C SER A 43 34.64 7.22 -7.70
N ILE A 44 34.21 6.64 -6.57
CA ILE A 44 33.30 5.48 -6.53
C ILE A 44 31.90 5.85 -7.06
N ILE A 45 31.36 7.02 -6.67
CA ILE A 45 30.04 7.49 -7.14
C ILE A 45 30.07 7.87 -8.64
N THR A 46 31.18 8.45 -9.12
CA THR A 46 31.36 8.77 -10.55
C THR A 46 31.62 7.51 -11.40
N ALA A 47 32.22 6.46 -10.80
CA ALA A 47 32.43 5.17 -11.46
C ALA A 47 31.16 4.31 -11.55
N SER A 48 30.26 4.39 -10.56
CA SER A 48 28.96 3.68 -10.58
C SER A 48 27.99 4.22 -11.63
N THR A 49 28.19 5.45 -12.12
CA THR A 49 27.34 6.08 -13.14
C THR A 49 27.85 5.90 -14.57
N ASN A 50 29.11 5.51 -14.75
CA ASN A 50 29.69 5.22 -16.07
C ASN A 50 30.40 3.86 -16.05
N GLY A 51 29.64 2.80 -16.38
CA GLY A 51 30.01 1.39 -16.26
C GLY A 51 31.21 0.89 -17.11
N SER A 52 32.04 1.76 -17.68
CA SER A 52 33.15 1.37 -18.56
C SER A 52 34.56 1.62 -17.99
N THR A 53 34.72 2.27 -16.84
CA THR A 53 36.07 2.62 -16.31
C THR A 53 36.59 1.74 -15.16
N VAL A 54 35.80 0.77 -14.68
CA VAL A 54 36.15 -0.05 -13.50
C VAL A 54 37.19 -1.16 -13.81
N GLN A 55 37.46 -1.48 -15.08
CA GLN A 55 38.40 -2.55 -15.43
C GLN A 55 39.89 -2.16 -15.33
N ASN A 56 40.25 -0.88 -15.42
CA ASN A 56 41.66 -0.48 -15.56
C ASN A 56 42.38 -0.11 -14.26
N GLU A 57 41.69 0.27 -13.18
CA GLU A 57 42.37 0.66 -11.92
C GLU A 57 42.62 -0.51 -10.95
N LYS A 58 41.90 -1.64 -11.07
CA LYS A 58 42.11 -2.82 -10.20
C LYS A 58 43.38 -3.63 -10.50
N LYS A 59 44.16 -3.27 -11.52
CA LYS A 59 45.45 -3.92 -11.84
C LYS A 59 46.65 -3.42 -11.02
N LYS A 60 46.48 -2.46 -10.10
CA LYS A 60 47.58 -1.91 -9.30
C LYS A 60 47.30 -1.84 -7.80
N SER A 61 47.04 -2.98 -7.16
CA SER A 61 47.40 -3.15 -5.75
C SER A 61 47.63 -4.62 -5.43
N SER A 62 48.88 -5.04 -5.60
CA SER A 62 49.38 -6.32 -5.11
C SER A 62 49.53 -6.26 -3.59
N PHE A 63 48.55 -6.77 -2.84
CA PHE A 63 48.75 -7.15 -1.44
C PHE A 63 48.07 -8.49 -1.12
N SER A 64 48.92 -9.40 -0.64
CA SER A 64 48.69 -10.72 0.00
C SER A 64 47.87 -11.78 -0.74
N LYS A 65 48.60 -12.77 -1.25
CA LYS A 65 48.16 -14.17 -1.42
C LYS A 65 47.87 -14.79 -0.04
N ASP A 66 46.92 -15.72 0.02
CA ASP A 66 46.50 -16.57 1.16
C ASP A 66 45.36 -16.11 2.10
N ARG A 67 44.27 -15.59 1.52
CA ARG A 67 42.92 -15.83 2.04
C ARG A 67 42.03 -16.18 0.84
N LYS A 68 41.22 -17.25 0.90
CA LYS A 68 40.12 -17.43 -0.06
C LYS A 68 39.33 -16.13 -0.03
N ALA A 69 39.34 -15.37 -1.13
CA ALA A 69 38.62 -14.11 -1.19
C ALA A 69 37.14 -14.43 -0.94
N LYS A 70 36.61 -14.00 0.21
CA LYS A 70 35.18 -14.12 0.50
C LYS A 70 34.44 -13.33 -0.57
N TYR A 71 33.57 -14.01 -1.29
CA TYR A 71 32.82 -13.40 -2.39
C TYR A 71 31.84 -12.39 -1.80
N ILE A 72 31.97 -11.13 -2.21
CA ILE A 72 31.04 -10.07 -1.82
C ILE A 72 29.94 -10.05 -2.87
N HIS A 73 28.71 -10.33 -2.45
CA HIS A 73 27.53 -10.23 -3.30
C HIS A 73 27.10 -8.77 -3.43
N GLU A 74 26.76 -8.34 -4.65
CA GLU A 74 26.32 -6.96 -4.91
C GLU A 74 24.80 -6.80 -4.71
N HIS A 75 24.02 -7.87 -4.91
CA HIS A 75 22.57 -7.86 -4.74
C HIS A 75 22.05 -8.97 -3.81
N LEU A 76 20.96 -8.68 -3.09
CA LEU A 76 20.24 -9.65 -2.24
C LEU A 76 19.84 -10.92 -3.00
N THR A 77 19.46 -10.75 -4.27
CA THR A 77 19.18 -11.84 -5.21
C THR A 77 20.34 -12.82 -5.31
N ASP A 78 21.56 -12.31 -5.45
CA ASP A 78 22.75 -13.14 -5.67
C ASP A 78 23.05 -13.94 -4.41
N ILE A 79 22.87 -13.32 -3.23
CA ILE A 79 23.00 -14.00 -1.94
C ILE A 79 21.96 -15.12 -1.87
N ALA A 80 20.69 -14.84 -2.17
CA ALA A 80 19.63 -15.83 -2.13
C ALA A 80 19.90 -17.01 -3.05
N VAL A 81 20.30 -16.75 -4.31
CA VAL A 81 20.67 -17.78 -5.30
C VAL A 81 21.87 -18.60 -4.85
N ALA A 82 22.89 -17.97 -4.26
CA ALA A 82 24.06 -18.68 -3.73
C ALA A 82 23.71 -19.65 -2.58
N THR A 83 22.56 -19.46 -1.93
CA THR A 83 22.05 -20.40 -0.92
C THR A 83 21.18 -21.54 -1.48
N LEU A 84 21.02 -21.64 -2.80
CA LEU A 84 20.21 -22.67 -3.47
C LEU A 84 21.11 -23.63 -4.26
N CYS A 85 20.63 -24.87 -4.47
CA CYS A 85 21.28 -25.77 -5.43
C CYS A 85 21.18 -25.19 -6.85
N GLY A 86 22.06 -25.66 -7.74
CA GLY A 86 21.99 -25.33 -9.16
C GLY A 86 20.61 -25.62 -9.76
N LYS A 87 20.22 -24.84 -10.76
CA LYS A 87 18.97 -25.02 -11.49
C LYS A 87 18.93 -26.39 -12.18
N ASP A 88 17.72 -26.93 -12.34
CA ASP A 88 17.53 -28.12 -13.16
C ASP A 88 17.81 -27.79 -14.64
N THR A 89 18.59 -28.64 -15.31
CA THR A 89 18.99 -28.49 -16.71
C THR A 89 17.81 -28.51 -17.68
N THR A 90 16.66 -29.07 -17.30
CA THR A 90 15.51 -29.20 -18.20
C THR A 90 14.55 -28.02 -18.20
N ASN A 91 14.43 -27.28 -17.08
CA ASN A 91 13.37 -26.28 -16.89
C ASN A 91 13.87 -24.88 -16.47
N ASP A 92 15.20 -24.66 -16.43
CA ASP A 92 15.85 -23.41 -15.98
C ASP A 92 15.28 -22.84 -14.65
N CYS A 93 14.77 -23.73 -13.81
CA CYS A 93 14.12 -23.40 -12.54
C CYS A 93 14.84 -24.03 -11.37
N PHE A 94 14.78 -23.38 -10.21
CA PHE A 94 15.24 -23.98 -8.96
C PHE A 94 14.30 -25.09 -8.50
N ASN A 95 14.85 -26.15 -7.92
CA ASN A 95 14.05 -27.21 -7.33
C ASN A 95 13.16 -26.62 -6.21
N LYS A 96 11.87 -26.98 -6.22
CA LYS A 96 10.90 -26.51 -5.23
C LYS A 96 11.33 -26.82 -3.78
N ALA A 97 11.97 -27.96 -3.53
CA ALA A 97 12.46 -28.29 -2.20
C ALA A 97 13.56 -27.32 -1.72
N CYS A 98 14.36 -26.76 -2.63
CA CYS A 98 15.35 -25.72 -2.30
C CYS A 98 14.64 -24.40 -1.95
N LEU A 99 13.65 -23.99 -2.75
CA LEU A 99 12.87 -22.76 -2.55
C LEU A 99 12.02 -22.81 -1.27
N ASP A 100 11.49 -23.97 -0.93
CA ASP A 100 10.74 -24.23 0.31
C ASP A 100 11.65 -24.52 1.52
N ARG A 101 12.98 -24.45 1.36
CA ARG A 101 13.98 -24.75 2.41
C ARG A 101 13.86 -26.14 3.04
N LYS A 102 13.41 -27.12 2.25
CA LYS A 102 13.32 -28.55 2.60
C LYS A 102 14.52 -29.37 2.11
N CYS A 103 15.40 -28.77 1.31
CA CYS A 103 16.62 -29.41 0.82
C CYS A 103 17.71 -29.46 1.91
N THR A 104 18.33 -30.63 2.11
CA THR A 104 19.43 -30.83 3.07
C THR A 104 20.78 -30.33 2.56
N GLU A 105 20.92 -30.07 1.26
CA GLU A 105 22.18 -29.71 0.61
C GLU A 105 22.34 -28.20 0.39
N CYS A 106 21.26 -27.41 0.48
CA CYS A 106 21.32 -25.94 0.33
C CYS A 106 20.63 -25.21 1.49
N GLY A 107 20.92 -23.94 1.69
CA GLY A 107 20.29 -23.11 2.72
C GLY A 107 21.16 -21.95 3.18
N VAL A 108 20.59 -21.03 3.95
CA VAL A 108 21.29 -19.85 4.49
C VAL A 108 22.45 -20.20 5.43
N ARG A 109 22.50 -21.45 5.92
CA ARG A 109 23.62 -21.99 6.71
C ARG A 109 24.93 -22.07 5.93
N LEU A 110 24.87 -22.10 4.60
CA LEU A 110 26.04 -22.16 3.72
C LEU A 110 26.70 -20.80 3.50
N LEU A 111 26.07 -19.72 3.96
CA LEU A 111 26.66 -18.38 3.88
C LEU A 111 27.81 -18.26 4.87
N ASP A 112 28.96 -17.88 4.32
CA ASP A 112 30.19 -17.68 5.07
C ASP A 112 30.31 -16.21 5.49
N PHE A 113 30.11 -15.95 6.78
CA PHE A 113 30.28 -14.64 7.39
C PHE A 113 31.64 -14.56 8.09
N SER A 114 32.22 -13.37 8.18
CA SER A 114 33.45 -13.11 8.93
C SER A 114 33.25 -13.26 10.44
N ASP A 115 34.34 -13.50 11.16
CA ASP A 115 34.31 -13.61 12.63
C ASP A 115 33.79 -12.33 13.29
N GLN A 116 34.03 -11.17 12.68
CA GLN A 116 33.50 -9.89 13.16
C GLN A 116 31.97 -9.81 13.02
N GLU A 117 31.41 -10.35 11.93
CA GLU A 117 29.96 -10.35 11.69
C GLU A 117 29.22 -11.33 12.59
N LEU A 118 29.87 -12.43 12.97
CA LEU A 118 29.34 -13.43 13.89
C LEU A 118 29.77 -13.22 15.35
N SER A 119 30.35 -12.06 15.66
CA SER A 119 30.86 -11.77 17.00
C SER A 119 29.75 -11.68 18.05
N ASP A 120 29.89 -12.48 19.11
CA ASP A 120 29.02 -12.46 20.30
C ASP A 120 29.78 -12.15 21.61
N TYR A 121 31.11 -11.94 21.53
CA TYR A 121 31.95 -11.74 22.70
C TYR A 121 31.61 -10.43 23.44
N PRO A 122 31.84 -10.35 24.77
CA PRO A 122 31.44 -9.20 25.58
C PRO A 122 31.95 -7.85 25.06
N GLU A 123 33.16 -7.82 24.51
CA GLU A 123 33.85 -6.63 23.98
C GLU A 123 33.44 -6.27 22.54
N ALA A 124 32.60 -7.07 21.88
CA ALA A 124 32.18 -6.79 20.50
C ALA A 124 31.41 -5.46 20.40
N PRO A 125 31.57 -4.69 19.32
CA PRO A 125 30.87 -3.42 19.17
C PRO A 125 29.36 -3.64 19.10
N THR A 126 28.58 -2.69 19.56
CA THR A 126 27.13 -2.66 19.30
C THR A 126 26.86 -2.08 17.93
N VAL A 127 25.94 -2.67 17.19
CA VAL A 127 25.46 -2.20 15.88
C VAL A 127 24.01 -1.75 15.98
N SER A 128 23.69 -0.67 15.26
CA SER A 128 22.33 -0.17 15.11
C SER A 128 21.76 -0.63 13.78
N TRP A 129 20.56 -1.21 13.80
CA TRP A 129 19.87 -1.71 12.61
C TRP A 129 18.36 -1.60 12.77
N GLU A 130 17.62 -1.79 11.69
CA GLU A 130 16.17 -1.61 11.67
C GLU A 130 15.47 -2.90 11.23
N LYS A 131 14.31 -3.17 11.81
CA LYS A 131 13.40 -4.23 11.35
C LYS A 131 11.96 -3.89 11.60
N TYR A 132 11.08 -4.46 10.78
CA TYR A 132 9.64 -4.38 11.00
C TYR A 132 9.22 -5.27 12.18
N GLU A 133 8.49 -4.69 13.13
CA GLU A 133 7.89 -5.39 14.26
C GLU A 133 6.44 -4.96 14.45
N TYR A 134 5.59 -5.89 14.90
CA TYR A 134 4.24 -5.54 15.33
C TYR A 134 4.31 -4.93 16.73
N ILE A 135 3.99 -3.65 16.83
CA ILE A 135 3.81 -2.93 18.08
C ILE A 135 2.32 -2.78 18.38
N THR A 136 1.94 -2.79 19.66
CA THR A 136 0.57 -2.54 20.08
C THR A 136 0.45 -1.07 20.47
N VAL A 137 -0.35 -0.32 19.73
CA VAL A 137 -0.64 1.09 19.98
C VAL A 137 -2.15 1.20 20.13
N HIS A 138 -2.64 1.67 21.29
CA HIS A 138 -4.07 1.74 21.62
C HIS A 138 -4.84 0.44 21.31
N ASN A 139 -4.36 -0.71 21.80
CA ASN A 139 -4.92 -2.05 21.56
C ASN A 139 -4.97 -2.51 20.09
N LYS A 140 -4.41 -1.74 19.14
CA LYS A 140 -4.29 -2.14 17.73
C LYS A 140 -2.85 -2.55 17.41
N ARG A 141 -2.70 -3.68 16.73
CA ARG A 141 -1.39 -4.15 16.25
C ARG A 141 -1.02 -3.40 14.97
N LYS A 142 0.05 -2.60 15.04
CA LYS A 142 0.62 -1.88 13.89
C LYS A 142 1.99 -2.44 13.56
N LEU A 143 2.26 -2.69 12.28
CA LEU A 143 3.60 -3.04 11.82
C LEU A 143 4.41 -1.75 11.66
N THR A 144 5.50 -1.62 12.41
CA THR A 144 6.33 -0.40 12.43
C THR A 144 7.79 -0.77 12.24
N LEU A 145 8.54 0.09 11.55
CA LEU A 145 9.99 -0.03 11.45
C LEU A 145 10.62 0.40 12.77
N VAL A 146 11.24 -0.54 13.48
CA VAL A 146 11.82 -0.31 14.80
C VAL A 146 13.34 -0.39 14.71
N ARG A 147 14.00 0.62 15.31
CA ARG A 147 15.44 0.64 15.47
C ARG A 147 15.87 -0.25 16.62
N LYS A 148 16.85 -1.12 16.39
CA LYS A 148 17.46 -2.05 17.34
C LYS A 148 18.94 -1.72 17.50
N CYS A 149 19.44 -1.87 18.71
CA CYS A 149 20.87 -1.86 19.02
C CYS A 149 21.22 -3.21 19.61
N SER A 150 22.08 -3.98 18.94
CA SER A 150 22.47 -5.32 19.37
C SER A 150 23.93 -5.62 19.04
N LYS A 151 24.39 -6.83 19.37
CA LYS A 151 25.65 -7.35 18.83
C LYS A 151 25.49 -7.72 17.34
N PRO A 152 26.58 -7.73 16.54
CA PRO A 152 26.53 -8.09 15.13
C PRO A 152 25.90 -9.45 14.88
N TYR A 153 26.23 -10.45 15.71
CA TYR A 153 25.67 -11.78 15.62
C TYR A 153 24.13 -11.81 15.56
N GLU A 154 23.44 -11.01 16.38
CA GLU A 154 21.97 -10.96 16.40
C GLU A 154 21.39 -10.36 15.10
N MET A 155 22.02 -9.32 14.56
CA MET A 155 21.62 -8.71 13.29
C MET A 155 21.78 -9.71 12.15
N PHE A 156 22.91 -10.43 12.08
CA PHE A 156 23.15 -11.43 11.04
C PHE A 156 22.31 -12.70 11.21
N ALA A 157 21.97 -13.09 12.44
CA ALA A 157 21.00 -14.14 12.70
C ALA A 157 19.61 -13.75 12.17
N HIS A 158 19.19 -12.50 12.40
CA HIS A 158 17.94 -11.98 11.82
C HIS A 158 18.00 -11.92 10.30
N PHE A 159 19.12 -11.45 9.72
CA PHE A 159 19.33 -11.44 8.27
C PHE A 159 19.19 -12.84 7.65
N LYS A 160 19.84 -13.85 8.23
CA LYS A 160 19.69 -15.26 7.80
C LYS A 160 18.23 -15.71 7.86
N HIS A 161 17.52 -15.36 8.92
CA HIS A 161 16.11 -15.72 9.09
C HIS A 161 15.22 -15.10 7.99
N VAL A 162 15.39 -13.80 7.69
CA VAL A 162 14.63 -13.14 6.62
C VAL A 162 14.99 -13.71 5.25
N LEU A 163 16.29 -13.93 5.00
CA LEU A 163 16.80 -14.48 3.74
C LEU A 163 16.33 -15.91 3.47
N ASP A 164 16.07 -16.68 4.52
CA ASP A 164 15.56 -18.05 4.41
C ASP A 164 14.23 -18.08 3.65
N HIS A 165 13.31 -17.17 4.00
CA HIS A 165 12.01 -17.01 3.34
C HIS A 165 12.08 -16.22 2.02
N PHE A 166 13.08 -15.34 1.88
CA PHE A 166 13.22 -14.44 0.73
C PHE A 166 13.38 -15.19 -0.60
N ALA A 167 14.17 -16.27 -0.64
CA ALA A 167 14.41 -17.01 -1.88
C ALA A 167 13.12 -17.52 -2.54
N GLY A 168 12.22 -18.10 -1.73
CA GLY A 168 10.90 -18.54 -2.21
C GLY A 168 10.03 -17.36 -2.64
N HIS A 169 10.01 -16.27 -1.88
CA HIS A 169 9.25 -15.06 -2.24
C HIS A 169 9.70 -14.45 -3.57
N GLN A 170 11.02 -14.26 -3.71
CA GLN A 170 11.62 -13.72 -4.92
C GLN A 170 11.32 -14.60 -6.14
N PHE A 171 11.48 -15.92 -6.01
CA PHE A 171 11.16 -16.83 -7.10
C PHE A 171 9.69 -16.72 -7.53
N ARG A 172 8.76 -16.58 -6.58
CA ARG A 172 7.34 -16.39 -6.90
C ARG A 172 7.09 -15.11 -7.69
N ALA A 173 7.66 -13.99 -7.24
CA ALA A 173 7.54 -12.71 -7.93
C ALA A 173 8.12 -12.78 -9.35
N TYR A 174 9.33 -13.34 -9.50
CA TYR A 174 9.95 -13.57 -10.80
C TYR A 174 9.08 -14.44 -11.70
N TRP A 175 8.57 -15.56 -11.17
CA TRP A 175 7.73 -16.49 -11.92
C TRP A 175 6.44 -15.82 -12.39
N GLN A 176 5.70 -15.17 -11.49
CA GLN A 176 4.45 -14.49 -11.83
C GLN A 176 4.65 -13.42 -12.91
N ASN A 177 5.73 -12.63 -12.81
CA ASN A 177 6.09 -11.65 -13.82
C ASN A 177 6.44 -12.32 -15.16
N ALA A 178 7.22 -13.40 -15.15
CA ALA A 178 7.54 -14.16 -16.35
C ALA A 178 6.30 -14.75 -17.02
N GLN A 179 5.34 -15.26 -16.23
CA GLN A 179 4.07 -15.76 -16.75
C GLN A 179 3.20 -14.65 -17.33
N LEU A 180 3.13 -13.47 -16.70
CA LEU A 180 2.43 -12.30 -17.24
C LEU A 180 3.06 -11.84 -18.56
N LYS A 181 4.39 -11.76 -18.62
CA LYS A 181 5.11 -11.38 -19.85
C LYS A 181 4.84 -12.38 -20.98
N SER A 182 4.96 -13.68 -20.69
CA SER A 182 4.67 -14.73 -21.67
C SER A 182 3.22 -14.67 -22.15
N LEU A 183 2.26 -14.40 -21.26
CA LEU A 183 0.86 -14.25 -21.63
C LEU A 183 0.59 -13.00 -22.49
N LYS A 184 1.27 -11.88 -22.23
CA LYS A 184 1.20 -10.68 -23.07
C LYS A 184 1.74 -10.94 -24.48
N GLU A 185 2.85 -11.67 -24.58
CA GLU A 185 3.48 -12.02 -25.87
C GLU A 185 2.67 -13.07 -26.65
N ASN A 186 1.89 -13.92 -25.96
CA ASN A 186 1.17 -15.04 -26.56
C ASN A 186 -0.31 -15.04 -26.16
N LEU A 187 -0.93 -13.86 -26.12
CA LEU A 187 -2.33 -13.72 -25.69
C LEU A 187 -3.26 -14.44 -26.70
N PRO A 188 -4.05 -15.44 -26.28
CA PRO A 188 -4.95 -16.11 -27.20
C PRO A 188 -6.01 -15.17 -27.78
N GLN A 189 -6.48 -15.48 -28.98
CA GLN A 189 -7.57 -14.75 -29.61
C GLN A 189 -8.82 -14.76 -28.72
N ASN A 190 -9.53 -13.64 -28.66
CA ASN A 190 -10.74 -13.45 -27.83
C ASN A 190 -10.49 -13.59 -26.32
N ASN A 191 -9.24 -13.52 -25.85
CA ASN A 191 -8.92 -13.39 -24.43
C ASN A 191 -8.49 -11.95 -24.15
N CYS A 192 -8.57 -11.53 -22.88
CA CYS A 192 -7.96 -10.29 -22.43
C CYS A 192 -7.21 -10.51 -21.11
N ILE A 193 -6.24 -9.64 -20.84
CA ILE A 193 -5.57 -9.56 -19.54
C ILE A 193 -6.08 -8.31 -18.86
N VAL A 194 -6.50 -8.42 -17.61
CA VAL A 194 -6.89 -7.27 -16.80
C VAL A 194 -6.06 -7.28 -15.53
N ILE A 195 -5.27 -6.21 -15.34
CA ILE A 195 -4.50 -6.01 -14.12
C ILE A 195 -5.25 -4.99 -13.29
N HIS A 196 -5.75 -5.41 -12.13
CA HIS A 196 -6.43 -4.54 -11.18
C HIS A 196 -5.43 -4.09 -10.11
N ASP A 197 -5.34 -2.79 -9.91
CA ASP A 197 -4.57 -2.21 -8.81
C ASP A 197 -5.46 -1.91 -7.60
N TYR A 198 -4.85 -1.72 -6.44
CA TYR A 198 -5.54 -1.34 -5.22
C TYR A 198 -6.28 -0.01 -5.41
N SER A 199 -7.51 0.06 -4.90
CA SER A 199 -8.31 1.29 -4.96
C SER A 199 -8.00 2.16 -3.76
N GLU A 200 -7.71 3.43 -4.00
CA GLU A 200 -7.45 4.38 -2.93
C GLU A 200 -8.63 5.34 -2.77
N ASN A 201 -8.90 5.72 -1.53
CA ASN A 201 -9.81 6.81 -1.22
C ASN A 201 -9.02 8.11 -1.27
N TYR A 202 -9.46 9.01 -2.14
CA TYR A 202 -8.91 10.34 -2.26
C TYR A 202 -9.88 11.32 -1.64
N ALA A 203 -9.44 12.03 -0.61
CA ALA A 203 -10.16 13.16 -0.08
C ALA A 203 -10.19 14.29 -1.11
N CYS A 204 -11.38 14.71 -1.53
CA CYS A 204 -11.56 15.86 -2.39
C CYS A 204 -11.20 17.13 -1.59
N LYS A 205 -10.18 17.86 -2.07
CA LYS A 205 -9.82 19.18 -1.55
C LYS A 205 -10.47 20.25 -2.39
N GLU A 206 -11.20 21.16 -1.75
CA GLU A 206 -11.73 22.34 -2.42
C GLU A 206 -10.67 23.47 -2.43
N ARG A 207 -10.67 24.31 -3.46
CA ARG A 207 -9.70 25.43 -3.56
C ARG A 207 -9.93 26.50 -2.47
N VAL A 208 -11.12 26.55 -1.89
CA VAL A 208 -11.49 27.43 -0.78
C VAL A 208 -12.27 26.57 0.22
N GLU A 209 -11.57 25.99 1.18
CA GLU A 209 -12.20 25.16 2.20
C GLU A 209 -12.94 26.04 3.21
N VAL A 210 -14.20 25.70 3.46
CA VAL A 210 -14.95 26.23 4.59
C VAL A 210 -14.58 25.38 5.81
N GLN A 211 -14.38 26.02 6.96
CA GLN A 211 -14.00 25.42 8.24
C GLN A 211 -14.75 24.12 8.63
N SER A 212 -16.02 23.97 8.26
CA SER A 212 -16.81 22.75 8.48
C SER A 212 -16.38 21.58 7.59
N THR A 213 -15.93 21.85 6.36
CA THR A 213 -15.54 20.85 5.35
C THR A 213 -14.32 20.07 5.79
N TYR A 214 -13.46 20.67 6.62
CA TYR A 214 -12.32 20.02 7.25
C TYR A 214 -12.72 18.73 7.99
N PHE A 215 -13.80 18.79 8.77
CA PHE A 215 -14.21 17.68 9.63
C PHE A 215 -14.92 16.55 8.89
N GLN A 216 -15.29 16.78 7.63
CA GLN A 216 -15.88 15.77 6.78
C GLN A 216 -15.59 16.05 5.31
N ARG A 217 -14.40 15.63 4.89
CA ARG A 217 -14.02 15.65 3.48
C ARG A 217 -14.83 14.60 2.73
N THR A 218 -15.33 14.95 1.55
CA THR A 218 -15.89 13.96 0.62
C THR A 218 -14.74 13.14 0.09
N GLU A 219 -14.78 11.82 0.26
CA GLU A 219 -13.81 10.92 -0.34
C GLU A 219 -14.39 10.29 -1.61
N VAL A 220 -13.52 10.09 -2.59
CA VAL A 220 -13.85 9.33 -3.80
C VAL A 220 -12.85 8.20 -3.95
N THR A 221 -13.37 7.03 -4.30
CA THR A 221 -12.55 5.89 -4.64
C THR A 221 -12.15 5.98 -6.10
N ILE A 222 -10.84 5.84 -6.36
CA ILE A 222 -10.32 5.64 -7.71
C ILE A 222 -9.76 4.23 -7.79
N HIS A 223 -10.35 3.42 -8.67
CA HIS A 223 -9.84 2.09 -9.02
C HIS A 223 -9.20 2.14 -10.40
N ALA A 224 -7.92 1.79 -10.51
CA ALA A 224 -7.21 1.68 -11.77
C ALA A 224 -7.16 0.21 -12.24
N SER A 225 -7.45 0.00 -13.52
CA SER A 225 -7.25 -1.29 -14.19
C SER A 225 -6.47 -1.07 -15.49
N ILE A 226 -5.55 -1.97 -15.82
CA ILE A 226 -4.84 -2.00 -17.10
C ILE A 226 -5.36 -3.17 -17.90
N ILE A 227 -5.87 -2.90 -19.10
CA ILE A 227 -6.45 -3.90 -20.00
C ILE A 227 -5.45 -4.14 -21.14
N TYR A 228 -5.15 -5.41 -21.41
CA TYR A 228 -4.46 -5.85 -22.62
C TYR A 228 -5.42 -6.69 -23.46
N ARG A 229 -5.62 -6.29 -24.72
CA ARG A 229 -6.50 -6.96 -25.67
C ARG A 229 -5.91 -6.93 -27.08
N HIS A 230 -6.40 -7.78 -27.97
CA HIS A 230 -6.09 -7.64 -29.39
C HIS A 230 -6.75 -6.39 -29.98
N SER A 231 -6.15 -5.86 -31.05
CA SER A 231 -6.70 -4.72 -31.77
C SER A 231 -8.07 -5.03 -32.37
N VAL A 232 -8.93 -4.01 -32.42
CA VAL A 232 -10.23 -4.02 -33.09
C VAL A 232 -10.13 -3.06 -34.26
N LEU A 233 -10.29 -3.56 -35.50
CA LEU A 233 -10.07 -2.78 -36.72
C LEU A 233 -10.86 -1.45 -36.73
N GLU A 234 -12.12 -1.49 -36.33
CA GLU A 234 -13.01 -0.31 -36.34
C GLU A 234 -12.58 0.79 -35.35
N LEU A 235 -11.90 0.42 -34.26
CA LEU A 235 -11.50 1.32 -33.19
C LEU A 235 -10.02 1.75 -33.31
N ASP A 236 -9.14 0.76 -33.48
CA ASP A 236 -7.69 0.95 -33.42
C ASP A 236 -7.08 1.17 -34.82
N GLY A 237 -7.82 0.88 -35.90
CA GLY A 237 -7.34 1.01 -37.28
C GLY A 237 -6.31 -0.02 -37.69
N VAL A 238 -6.09 -1.06 -36.86
CA VAL A 238 -5.11 -2.12 -37.09
C VAL A 238 -5.83 -3.45 -37.26
N GLU A 239 -5.68 -4.04 -38.44
CA GLU A 239 -6.17 -5.40 -38.71
C GLU A 239 -5.36 -6.42 -37.92
N ILE A 240 -6.03 -7.41 -37.35
CA ILE A 240 -5.37 -8.48 -36.60
C ILE A 240 -4.61 -9.36 -37.60
N CYS A 241 -3.29 -9.46 -37.44
CA CYS A 241 -2.49 -10.46 -38.13
C CYS A 241 -2.34 -11.70 -37.22
N PRO A 242 -2.79 -12.90 -37.64
CA PRO A 242 -2.64 -14.11 -36.84
C PRO A 242 -1.17 -14.46 -36.52
N ASP A 243 -0.25 -14.11 -37.42
CA ASP A 243 1.18 -14.36 -37.27
C ASP A 243 1.90 -13.24 -36.48
N ASP A 244 1.28 -12.06 -36.32
CA ASP A 244 1.82 -10.91 -35.60
C ASP A 244 0.69 -10.08 -34.94
N PRO A 245 0.08 -10.60 -33.86
CA PRO A 245 -1.06 -9.95 -33.24
C PRO A 245 -0.68 -8.61 -32.59
N CYS A 246 -1.45 -7.56 -32.89
CA CYS A 246 -1.27 -6.25 -32.26
C CYS A 246 -2.00 -6.21 -30.90
N ILE A 247 -1.23 -6.12 -29.81
CA ILE A 247 -1.77 -5.98 -28.46
C ILE A 247 -1.92 -4.50 -28.11
N ILE A 248 -3.15 -4.09 -27.80
CA ILE A 248 -3.49 -2.75 -27.31
C ILE A 248 -3.43 -2.76 -25.78
N THR A 249 -2.86 -1.70 -25.21
CA THR A 249 -2.83 -1.45 -23.76
C THR A 249 -3.73 -0.25 -23.44
N GLU A 250 -4.67 -0.43 -22.53
CA GLU A 250 -5.63 0.60 -22.14
C GLU A 250 -5.62 0.80 -20.62
N HIS A 251 -5.78 2.05 -20.20
CA HIS A 251 -5.92 2.42 -18.79
C HIS A 251 -7.39 2.71 -18.51
N PHE A 252 -7.98 1.94 -17.60
CA PHE A 252 -9.40 2.01 -17.26
C PHE A 252 -9.56 2.45 -15.81
N PHE A 253 -10.18 3.61 -15.61
CA PHE A 253 -10.38 4.20 -14.28
C PHE A 253 -11.86 4.16 -13.90
N VAL A 254 -12.17 3.61 -12.73
CA VAL A 254 -13.49 3.71 -12.11
C VAL A 254 -13.42 4.69 -10.96
N ILE A 255 -14.22 5.76 -11.06
CA ILE A 255 -14.37 6.77 -10.01
C ILE A 255 -15.71 6.52 -9.34
N SER A 256 -15.71 6.31 -8.02
CA SER A 256 -16.91 5.94 -7.26
C SER A 256 -16.98 6.69 -5.94
N SER A 257 -18.20 6.91 -5.45
CA SER A 257 -18.47 7.35 -4.07
C SER A 257 -18.54 6.19 -3.07
N ASP A 258 -18.33 4.95 -3.53
CA ASP A 258 -18.26 3.76 -2.67
C ASP A 258 -16.85 3.54 -2.12
N GLU A 259 -16.64 3.96 -0.87
CA GLU A 259 -15.38 3.93 -0.13
C GLU A 259 -15.04 2.57 0.52
N LYS A 260 -15.90 1.55 0.39
CA LYS A 260 -15.75 0.30 1.15
C LYS A 260 -14.70 -0.64 0.57
N HIS A 261 -14.47 -0.54 -0.74
CA HIS A 261 -13.53 -1.38 -1.51
C HIS A 261 -13.74 -2.87 -1.27
N ASP A 262 -14.98 -3.25 -1.01
CA ASP A 262 -15.34 -4.63 -0.76
C ASP A 262 -15.53 -5.37 -2.09
N GLN A 263 -15.92 -6.63 -1.99
CA GLN A 263 -16.16 -7.41 -3.18
C GLN A 263 -17.32 -6.87 -4.03
N CYS A 264 -18.39 -6.28 -3.47
CA CYS A 264 -19.46 -5.71 -4.29
C CYS A 264 -18.91 -4.61 -5.21
N PHE A 265 -18.02 -3.78 -4.68
CA PHE A 265 -17.30 -2.77 -5.45
C PHE A 265 -16.48 -3.41 -6.59
N THR A 266 -15.58 -4.34 -6.27
CA THR A 266 -14.72 -4.99 -7.29
C THR A 266 -15.51 -5.77 -8.34
N SER A 267 -16.61 -6.42 -7.97
CA SER A 267 -17.51 -7.10 -8.92
C SER A 267 -18.18 -6.11 -9.87
N LYS A 268 -18.53 -4.90 -9.40
CA LYS A 268 -19.03 -3.86 -10.30
C LYS A 268 -17.93 -3.34 -11.22
N VAL A 269 -16.68 -3.19 -10.74
CA VAL A 269 -15.53 -2.84 -11.59
C VAL A 269 -15.34 -3.85 -12.72
N GLN A 270 -15.34 -5.15 -12.41
CA GLN A 270 -15.25 -6.22 -13.42
C GLN A 270 -16.40 -6.13 -14.43
N SER A 271 -17.62 -5.88 -13.95
CA SER A 271 -18.79 -5.71 -14.82
C SER A 271 -18.64 -4.51 -15.75
N LEU A 272 -18.12 -3.38 -15.26
CA LEU A 272 -17.86 -2.18 -16.07
C LEU A 272 -16.78 -2.43 -17.14
N VAL A 273 -15.73 -3.20 -16.81
CA VAL A 273 -14.72 -3.62 -17.79
C VAL A 273 -15.36 -4.48 -18.89
N LYS A 274 -16.22 -5.44 -18.52
CA LYS A 274 -16.95 -6.26 -19.50
C LYS A 274 -17.90 -5.42 -20.37
N GLU A 275 -18.70 -4.55 -19.76
CA GLU A 275 -19.60 -3.61 -20.46
C GLU A 275 -18.83 -2.75 -21.48
N TYR A 276 -17.65 -2.26 -21.09
CA TYR A 276 -16.77 -1.51 -21.98
C TYR A 276 -16.26 -2.36 -23.15
N LEU A 277 -15.73 -3.55 -22.89
CA LEU A 277 -15.23 -4.43 -23.95
C LEU A 277 -16.34 -4.84 -24.94
N ASP A 278 -17.55 -5.06 -24.43
CA ASP A 278 -18.72 -5.33 -25.28
C ASP A 278 -19.10 -4.10 -26.13
N SER A 279 -18.98 -2.89 -25.58
CA SER A 279 -19.29 -1.64 -26.31
C SER A 279 -18.37 -1.39 -27.51
N ILE A 280 -17.14 -1.91 -27.47
CA ILE A 280 -16.17 -1.84 -28.58
C ILE A 280 -16.19 -3.10 -29.46
N SER A 281 -17.23 -3.93 -29.33
CA SER A 281 -17.39 -5.20 -30.06
C SER A 281 -16.23 -6.20 -29.85
N TYR A 282 -15.54 -6.12 -28.71
CA TYR A 282 -14.50 -7.07 -28.35
C TYR A 282 -15.10 -8.28 -27.61
N ASN A 283 -15.32 -9.37 -28.34
CA ASN A 283 -15.92 -10.57 -27.78
C ASN A 283 -14.91 -11.36 -26.93
N VAL A 284 -14.98 -11.17 -25.61
CA VAL A 284 -14.12 -11.87 -24.64
C VAL A 284 -14.71 -13.22 -24.24
N ASN A 285 -13.94 -14.28 -24.43
CA ASN A 285 -14.20 -15.63 -23.91
C ASN A 285 -13.57 -15.85 -22.53
N VAL A 286 -12.38 -15.28 -22.28
CA VAL A 286 -11.61 -15.49 -21.05
C VAL A 286 -10.97 -14.19 -20.58
N PHE A 287 -11.21 -13.85 -19.31
CA PHE A 287 -10.49 -12.81 -18.57
C PHE A 287 -9.33 -13.43 -17.80
N HIS A 288 -8.11 -12.98 -18.07
CA HIS A 288 -6.93 -13.30 -17.27
C HIS A 288 -6.68 -12.17 -16.26
N GLU A 289 -7.28 -12.30 -15.07
CA GLU A 289 -7.22 -11.25 -14.05
C GLU A 289 -5.98 -11.40 -13.15
N PHE A 290 -5.22 -10.32 -13.03
CA PHE A 290 -4.12 -10.17 -12.10
C PHE A 290 -4.51 -9.13 -11.07
N THR A 291 -4.56 -9.53 -9.81
CA THR A 291 -5.05 -8.68 -8.70
C THR A 291 -4.07 -8.74 -7.55
N ASP A 292 -4.20 -7.79 -6.63
CA ASP A 292 -3.65 -7.97 -5.31
C ASP A 292 -4.32 -9.19 -4.61
N GLY A 293 -3.65 -9.76 -3.62
CA GLY A 293 -4.13 -10.98 -2.96
C GLY A 293 -5.22 -10.74 -1.92
N CYS A 294 -5.97 -9.63 -1.97
CA CYS A 294 -6.85 -9.21 -0.89
C CYS A 294 -8.08 -10.14 -0.74
N PRO A 295 -8.27 -10.79 0.43
CA PRO A 295 -9.36 -11.76 0.63
C PRO A 295 -10.77 -11.16 0.59
N VAL A 296 -10.92 -9.88 0.93
CA VAL A 296 -12.23 -9.19 0.98
C VAL A 296 -12.66 -8.63 -0.39
N GLN A 297 -11.80 -8.75 -1.40
CA GLN A 297 -11.98 -8.23 -2.76
C GLN A 297 -12.05 -9.40 -3.76
N TYR A 298 -11.09 -9.47 -4.68
CA TYR A 298 -11.00 -10.41 -5.80
C TYR A 298 -10.82 -11.89 -5.41
N LYS A 299 -10.45 -12.18 -4.15
CA LYS A 299 -10.32 -13.55 -3.63
C LYS A 299 -11.47 -14.01 -2.74
N SER A 300 -12.58 -13.27 -2.71
CA SER A 300 -13.73 -13.62 -1.89
C SER A 300 -14.58 -14.75 -2.51
N ARG A 301 -15.50 -15.32 -1.73
CA ARG A 301 -16.37 -16.44 -2.15
C ARG A 301 -17.19 -16.15 -3.41
N ASN A 302 -17.58 -14.90 -3.62
CA ASN A 302 -18.53 -14.54 -4.66
C ASN A 302 -17.89 -14.41 -6.03
N CYS A 303 -16.56 -14.29 -6.10
CA CYS A 303 -15.79 -14.42 -7.34
C CYS A 303 -15.74 -15.87 -7.86
N PHE A 304 -16.33 -16.83 -7.15
CA PHE A 304 -16.37 -18.25 -7.53
C PHE A 304 -17.82 -18.69 -7.77
N ASP A 305 -18.21 -18.78 -9.04
CA ASP A 305 -19.60 -19.05 -9.47
C ASP A 305 -20.18 -20.41 -9.02
N THR A 306 -19.35 -21.36 -8.61
CA THR A 306 -19.81 -22.71 -8.23
C THR A 306 -20.09 -22.87 -6.74
N ILE A 307 -19.89 -21.82 -5.93
CA ILE A 307 -20.30 -21.84 -4.53
C ILE A 307 -21.81 -21.61 -4.49
N ASN A 308 -22.57 -22.58 -3.96
CA ASN A 308 -24.02 -22.49 -3.85
C ASN A 308 -24.44 -21.23 -3.05
N ARG A 309 -24.97 -20.24 -3.79
CA ARG A 309 -25.40 -18.93 -3.28
C ARG A 309 -26.76 -18.96 -2.59
N ASP A 310 -27.56 -20.00 -2.87
CA ASP A 310 -28.88 -20.23 -2.26
C ASP A 310 -28.78 -20.89 -0.89
N SER A 311 -27.59 -21.40 -0.52
CA SER A 311 -27.36 -21.96 0.80
C SER A 311 -27.12 -20.85 1.83
N VAL A 312 -27.96 -20.81 2.87
CA VAL A 312 -27.81 -19.97 4.09
C VAL A 312 -26.58 -20.37 4.92
N LYS A 313 -25.80 -21.36 4.46
CA LYS A 313 -24.62 -21.84 5.16
C LYS A 313 -23.49 -20.81 5.03
N ALA A 314 -23.13 -20.20 6.16
CA ALA A 314 -21.83 -19.54 6.28
C ALA A 314 -20.74 -20.60 6.07
N TYR A 315 -19.60 -20.20 5.49
CA TYR A 315 -18.43 -21.05 5.32
C TYR A 315 -17.25 -20.42 6.05
N LYS A 316 -16.40 -21.26 6.63
CA LYS A 316 -15.20 -20.78 7.33
C LYS A 316 -14.22 -20.16 6.34
N PRO A 317 -13.51 -19.07 6.73
CA PRO A 317 -12.43 -18.52 5.93
C PRO A 317 -11.37 -19.57 5.59
N ILE A 318 -10.88 -19.57 4.35
CA ILE A 318 -9.82 -20.47 3.90
C ILE A 318 -8.48 -19.97 4.46
N PRO A 319 -7.80 -20.73 5.34
CA PRO A 319 -6.49 -20.32 5.86
C PRO A 319 -5.47 -20.22 4.73
N GLY A 320 -4.69 -19.14 4.72
CA GLY A 320 -3.62 -18.96 3.73
C GLY A 320 -4.10 -18.66 2.30
N ILE A 321 -5.36 -18.24 2.10
CA ILE A 321 -5.92 -17.89 0.77
C ILE A 321 -5.05 -16.90 -0.03
N ARG A 322 -4.31 -16.01 0.65
CA ARG A 322 -3.37 -15.08 0.03
C ARG A 322 -2.26 -15.78 -0.76
N SER A 323 -1.86 -16.99 -0.35
CA SER A 323 -0.81 -17.80 -1.00
C SER A 323 -1.30 -18.64 -2.19
N LEU A 324 -2.60 -18.62 -2.48
CA LEU A 324 -3.18 -19.30 -3.63
C LEU A 324 -3.08 -18.39 -4.85
N HIS A 325 -2.50 -18.86 -5.95
CA HIS A 325 -2.15 -18.00 -7.09
C HIS A 325 -2.94 -18.31 -8.36
N GLN A 326 -3.66 -19.43 -8.41
CA GLN A 326 -4.61 -19.74 -9.48
C GLN A 326 -5.70 -20.66 -8.94
N VAL A 327 -6.96 -20.34 -9.24
CA VAL A 327 -8.10 -21.25 -9.05
C VAL A 327 -8.39 -21.89 -10.40
N LEU A 328 -8.51 -23.22 -10.45
CA LEU A 328 -8.65 -23.96 -11.70
C LEU A 328 -10.07 -24.40 -11.96
N ASN A 329 -10.67 -25.02 -10.95
CA ASN A 329 -12.06 -25.43 -10.97
C ASN A 329 -12.53 -25.53 -9.53
N SER A 330 -13.77 -25.13 -9.29
CA SER A 330 -14.39 -25.20 -7.98
C SER A 330 -15.55 -26.17 -8.09
N GLU A 331 -15.48 -27.29 -7.38
CA GLU A 331 -16.62 -28.18 -7.17
C GLU A 331 -17.40 -27.67 -5.95
N PRO A 332 -18.69 -28.03 -5.79
CA PRO A 332 -19.40 -27.75 -4.55
C PRO A 332 -18.57 -28.17 -3.33
N GLU A 333 -18.36 -27.23 -2.41
CA GLU A 333 -17.60 -27.41 -1.16
C GLU A 333 -16.09 -27.78 -1.32
N LYS A 334 -15.52 -27.70 -2.53
CA LYS A 334 -14.10 -27.99 -2.78
C LYS A 334 -13.49 -27.04 -3.80
N LEU A 335 -12.37 -26.41 -3.43
CA LEU A 335 -11.62 -25.53 -4.31
C LEU A 335 -10.38 -26.24 -4.86
N THR A 336 -10.31 -26.44 -6.17
CA THR A 336 -9.06 -26.90 -6.82
C THR A 336 -8.19 -25.71 -7.15
N VAL A 337 -7.00 -25.69 -6.55
CA VAL A 337 -6.08 -24.55 -6.59
C VAL A 337 -4.73 -24.98 -7.13
N ARG A 338 -4.00 -24.00 -7.67
CA ARG A 338 -2.60 -24.12 -7.98
C ARG A 338 -1.81 -23.10 -7.17
N TYR A 339 -0.73 -23.56 -6.55
CA TYR A 339 0.15 -22.70 -5.76
C TYR A 339 0.98 -21.75 -6.61
N MET A 340 1.16 -22.01 -7.90
CA MET A 340 1.80 -21.09 -8.84
C MET A 340 1.03 -21.15 -10.15
N SER A 341 0.63 -20.00 -10.70
CA SER A 341 -0.05 -19.94 -12.00
C SER A 341 0.89 -20.37 -13.12
N CYS A 342 0.35 -20.90 -14.21
CA CYS A 342 1.13 -21.14 -15.42
C CYS A 342 0.31 -20.73 -16.64
N TYR A 343 0.90 -19.85 -17.43
CA TYR A 343 0.38 -19.27 -18.67
C TYR A 343 1.37 -19.42 -19.84
N SER A 344 2.57 -19.96 -19.59
CA SER A 344 3.62 -20.07 -20.60
C SER A 344 3.68 -21.43 -21.32
N CYS A 345 3.02 -22.46 -20.82
CA CYS A 345 2.98 -23.76 -21.51
C CYS A 345 1.71 -23.92 -22.33
N GLU A 346 1.84 -24.52 -23.51
CA GLU A 346 0.77 -24.73 -24.49
C GLU A 346 -0.47 -25.37 -23.86
N GLU A 347 -0.28 -26.40 -23.03
CA GLU A 347 -1.38 -27.07 -22.33
C GLU A 347 -2.17 -26.12 -21.42
N CYS A 348 -1.52 -25.21 -20.70
CA CYS A 348 -2.26 -24.27 -19.84
C CYS A 348 -2.92 -23.15 -20.64
N VAL A 349 -2.31 -22.71 -21.74
CA VAL A 349 -2.91 -21.72 -22.65
C VAL A 349 -4.20 -22.26 -23.25
N ASN A 350 -4.21 -23.55 -23.62
CA ASN A 350 -5.38 -24.24 -24.17
C ASN A 350 -6.40 -24.73 -23.12
N GLY A 351 -6.21 -24.40 -21.83
CA GLY A 351 -7.11 -24.83 -20.74
C GLY A 351 -6.91 -26.27 -20.26
N ASN A 352 -5.97 -27.02 -20.83
CA ASN A 352 -5.60 -28.38 -20.44
C ASN A 352 -4.67 -28.39 -19.20
N TYR A 353 -5.12 -27.79 -18.10
CA TYR A 353 -4.27 -27.59 -16.91
C TYR A 353 -3.74 -28.88 -16.28
N ASN A 354 -4.33 -30.06 -16.57
CA ASN A 354 -3.87 -31.35 -16.06
C ASN A 354 -2.55 -31.81 -16.70
N MET A 355 -2.25 -31.36 -17.92
CA MET A 355 -1.05 -31.73 -18.68
C MET A 355 0.07 -30.69 -18.57
N CYS A 356 -0.02 -29.78 -17.59
CA CYS A 356 0.96 -28.72 -17.40
C CYS A 356 2.38 -29.27 -17.20
N THR A 357 3.30 -28.88 -18.08
CA THR A 357 4.73 -29.23 -18.01
C THR A 357 5.42 -28.67 -16.76
N ASN A 358 4.87 -27.61 -16.16
CA ASN A 358 5.39 -26.94 -14.96
C ASN A 358 4.74 -27.40 -13.64
N ASN A 359 4.09 -28.57 -13.63
CA ASN A 359 3.35 -29.08 -12.46
C ASN A 359 4.24 -29.31 -11.20
N ALA A 360 5.55 -29.53 -11.37
CA ALA A 360 6.48 -29.64 -10.26
C ALA A 360 6.54 -28.36 -9.40
N ILE A 361 6.37 -27.20 -10.02
CA ILE A 361 6.42 -25.88 -9.38
C ILE A 361 5.01 -25.47 -8.94
N GLY A 362 4.04 -25.59 -9.83
CA GLY A 362 2.62 -25.29 -9.60
C GLY A 362 1.82 -26.53 -9.23
N ARG A 363 2.18 -27.23 -8.16
CA ARG A 363 1.44 -28.43 -7.71
C ARG A 363 -0.03 -28.07 -7.51
N LYS A 364 -0.94 -28.89 -8.04
CA LYS A 364 -2.36 -28.78 -7.75
C LYS A 364 -2.67 -29.27 -6.33
N GLY A 365 -3.54 -28.55 -5.64
CA GLY A 365 -4.07 -28.93 -4.35
C GLY A 365 -5.60 -28.84 -4.35
N VAL A 366 -6.23 -29.61 -3.47
CA VAL A 366 -7.65 -29.46 -3.18
C VAL A 366 -7.76 -28.86 -1.79
N VAL A 367 -8.44 -27.72 -1.69
CA VAL A 367 -8.72 -27.04 -0.43
C VAL A 367 -10.18 -27.31 -0.08
N PRO A 368 -10.47 -28.02 1.03
CA PRO A 368 -11.83 -28.27 1.45
C PRO A 368 -12.47 -26.98 1.97
N ILE A 369 -13.68 -26.68 1.52
CA ILE A 369 -14.49 -25.59 2.06
C ILE A 369 -15.34 -26.18 3.20
N ARG A 370 -15.27 -25.57 4.39
CA ARG A 370 -15.97 -26.08 5.58
C ARG A 370 -17.17 -25.21 5.89
N PRO A 371 -18.35 -25.77 6.16
CA PRO A 371 -19.46 -25.01 6.71
C PRO A 371 -19.05 -24.38 8.04
N ASP A 372 -19.57 -23.19 8.30
CA ASP A 372 -19.52 -22.59 9.61
C ASP A 372 -20.81 -22.91 10.36
N ASP A 373 -20.73 -23.84 11.31
CA ASP A 373 -21.87 -24.27 12.13
C ASP A 373 -22.25 -23.20 13.18
N LYS A 374 -21.49 -22.10 13.27
CA LYS A 374 -21.77 -20.96 14.13
C LYS A 374 -21.84 -19.72 13.25
N GLY A 375 -23.04 -19.19 13.04
CA GLY A 375 -23.20 -17.87 12.44
C GLY A 375 -22.64 -16.81 13.38
N THR A 376 -21.37 -16.45 13.23
CA THR A 376 -20.83 -15.23 13.82
C THR A 376 -21.18 -14.08 12.89
N ILE A 377 -22.24 -13.37 13.27
CA ILE A 377 -22.40 -11.98 12.88
C ILE A 377 -21.32 -11.27 13.68
N ASP A 378 -20.28 -10.78 13.01
CA ASP A 378 -19.29 -9.89 13.62
C ASP A 378 -19.97 -8.52 13.83
N ASP A 379 -20.82 -8.45 14.86
CA ASP A 379 -21.23 -7.19 15.49
C ASP A 379 -20.22 -6.89 16.60
N ASP A 380 -18.98 -6.57 16.20
CA ASP A 380 -18.01 -5.93 17.11
C ASP A 380 -18.34 -4.43 17.17
N ASP A 381 -19.46 -4.09 17.82
CA ASP A 381 -19.68 -2.77 18.42
C ASP A 381 -19.54 -2.97 19.94
N GLU A 382 -18.30 -3.21 20.39
CA GLU A 382 -17.97 -3.19 21.80
C GLU A 382 -18.21 -1.78 22.35
N ASN A 383 -19.23 -1.72 23.18
CA ASN A 383 -19.68 -0.57 23.94
C ASN A 383 -18.67 -0.33 25.08
N ASP A 384 -17.58 0.38 24.77
CA ASP A 384 -16.73 0.96 25.79
C ASP A 384 -17.46 2.19 26.37
N ASN A 385 -18.08 1.99 27.54
CA ASN A 385 -18.42 3.10 28.44
C ASN A 385 -17.11 3.63 29.05
N GLU A 386 -16.30 4.27 28.23
CA GLU A 386 -15.27 5.20 28.66
C GLU A 386 -15.96 6.55 28.91
N TYR A 387 -15.74 7.15 30.07
CA TYR A 387 -16.19 8.53 30.33
C TYR A 387 -15.46 9.46 29.35
N THR A 388 -16.06 9.70 28.19
CA THR A 388 -15.52 10.61 27.18
C THR A 388 -15.63 12.05 27.68
N MET A 389 -14.60 12.86 27.42
CA MET A 389 -14.55 14.31 27.71
C MET A 389 -15.84 15.07 27.31
N SER A 390 -16.53 14.52 26.33
CA SER A 390 -17.84 14.86 25.77
C SER A 390 -18.99 14.93 26.78
N ASP A 391 -18.95 14.18 27.89
CA ASP A 391 -19.97 14.27 28.95
C ASP A 391 -19.96 15.63 29.67
N LEU A 392 -18.86 16.39 29.54
CA LEU A 392 -18.72 17.75 30.08
C LEU A 392 -19.26 18.82 29.12
N ILE A 393 -19.64 18.45 27.90
CA ILE A 393 -20.12 19.38 26.87
C ILE A 393 -21.61 19.62 27.07
N VAL A 394 -21.94 20.84 27.47
CA VAL A 394 -23.31 21.34 27.62
C VAL A 394 -23.54 22.52 26.68
N GLU A 395 -24.80 22.86 26.47
CA GLU A 395 -25.18 24.03 25.68
C GLU A 395 -24.48 25.30 26.21
N GLY A 396 -23.83 26.02 25.30
CA GLY A 396 -23.14 27.27 25.58
C GLY A 396 -21.64 27.13 25.86
N THR A 397 -21.12 25.92 26.05
CA THR A 397 -19.69 25.66 26.26
C THR A 397 -18.87 26.07 25.04
N VAL A 398 -17.68 26.65 25.27
CA VAL A 398 -16.71 26.95 24.22
C VAL A 398 -15.70 25.81 24.12
N LEU A 399 -15.53 25.31 22.90
CA LEU A 399 -14.69 24.17 22.54
C LEU A 399 -13.58 24.65 21.62
N ALA A 400 -12.37 24.12 21.79
CA ALA A 400 -11.34 24.16 20.77
C ALA A 400 -11.36 22.84 20.00
N LEU A 401 -11.27 22.94 18.68
CA LEU A 401 -11.31 21.83 17.74
C LEU A 401 -9.98 21.76 17.00
N TYR A 402 -9.48 20.54 16.83
CA TYR A 402 -8.30 20.27 16.02
C TYR A 402 -8.49 20.69 14.55
N THR A 403 -7.43 21.19 13.93
CA THR A 403 -7.34 21.40 12.47
C THR A 403 -5.89 21.24 12.01
N ASP A 404 -5.68 20.73 10.79
CA ASP A 404 -4.36 20.62 10.16
C ASP A 404 -4.13 21.71 9.09
N GLU A 405 -5.03 22.69 9.01
CA GLU A 405 -4.96 23.75 8.02
C GLU A 405 -3.80 24.71 8.29
N GLU A 406 -2.98 24.98 7.27
CA GLU A 406 -1.80 25.88 7.36
C GLU A 406 -2.12 27.30 7.87
N ASN A 407 -3.39 27.73 7.83
CA ASN A 407 -3.83 29.08 8.16
C ASN A 407 -4.54 29.20 9.52
N ALA A 408 -4.68 28.12 10.28
CA ALA A 408 -5.33 28.13 11.59
C ALA A 408 -4.74 27.06 12.51
N GLU A 409 -4.36 27.43 13.74
CA GLU A 409 -3.82 26.47 14.73
C GLU A 409 -4.92 25.59 15.33
N PHE A 410 -6.11 26.15 15.53
CA PHE A 410 -7.30 25.45 15.99
C PHE A 410 -8.54 26.26 15.67
N TYR A 411 -9.69 25.62 15.81
CA TYR A 411 -10.99 26.22 15.60
C TYR A 411 -11.79 26.34 16.88
N LEU A 412 -12.41 27.51 17.11
CA LEU A 412 -13.29 27.70 18.26
C LEU A 412 -14.75 27.49 17.86
N LEU A 413 -15.48 26.71 18.66
CA LEU A 413 -16.91 26.45 18.50
C LEU A 413 -17.64 26.74 19.81
N ARG A 414 -18.79 27.41 19.73
CA ARG A 414 -19.73 27.46 20.86
C ARG A 414 -20.79 26.38 20.67
N ALA A 415 -20.83 25.40 21.56
CA ALA A 415 -21.81 24.33 21.52
C ALA A 415 -23.23 24.88 21.69
N SER A 416 -24.16 24.43 20.85
CA SER A 416 -25.60 24.69 20.94
C SER A 416 -26.39 23.49 21.41
N SER A 417 -25.77 22.32 21.51
CA SER A 417 -26.36 21.10 22.05
C SER A 417 -25.29 20.29 22.80
N CYS A 418 -25.74 19.35 23.64
CA CYS A 418 -24.88 18.26 24.09
C CYS A 418 -24.51 17.36 22.90
N PRO A 419 -23.45 16.54 23.01
CA PRO A 419 -23.09 15.57 22.00
C PRO A 419 -24.25 14.60 21.74
N GLU A 420 -24.51 14.30 20.47
CA GLU A 420 -25.58 13.39 20.06
C GLU A 420 -25.14 12.48 18.92
N LYS A 421 -25.74 11.29 18.84
CA LYS A 421 -25.51 10.35 17.73
C LYS A 421 -26.57 10.59 16.64
N LEU A 422 -26.13 10.92 15.43
CA LEU A 422 -27.02 11.18 14.31
C LEU A 422 -27.88 9.95 13.98
N ARG A 423 -29.21 10.13 13.94
CA ARG A 423 -30.15 9.06 13.59
C ARG A 423 -30.28 8.86 12.09
N THR A 424 -30.02 9.91 11.33
CA THR A 424 -30.05 9.99 9.87
C THR A 424 -28.90 10.86 9.40
N SER A 425 -28.46 10.70 8.16
CA SER A 425 -27.47 11.62 7.59
C SER A 425 -28.06 13.03 7.48
N GLU A 426 -27.26 14.06 7.78
CA GLU A 426 -27.70 15.46 7.84
C GLU A 426 -26.68 16.39 7.18
N VAL A 427 -27.14 17.50 6.61
CA VAL A 427 -26.27 18.54 6.04
C VAL A 427 -26.36 19.78 6.91
N ASP A 428 -25.22 20.37 7.30
CA ASP A 428 -25.18 21.58 8.12
C ASP A 428 -25.38 22.88 7.29
N ASP A 429 -25.43 24.04 7.96
CA ASP A 429 -25.63 25.34 7.28
C ASP A 429 -24.43 25.79 6.43
N TRP A 430 -23.34 25.02 6.48
CA TRP A 430 -22.14 25.22 5.70
C TRP A 430 -22.06 24.27 4.50
N GLY A 431 -23.05 23.39 4.32
CA GLY A 431 -23.16 22.49 3.17
C GLY A 431 -22.44 21.15 3.35
N VAL A 432 -22.00 20.83 4.57
CA VAL A 432 -21.23 19.61 4.86
C VAL A 432 -22.17 18.51 5.34
N SER A 433 -22.07 17.33 4.72
CA SER A 433 -22.94 16.19 4.97
C SER A 433 -22.32 15.22 5.97
N PHE A 434 -23.03 14.94 7.07
CA PHE A 434 -22.66 14.03 8.14
C PHE A 434 -23.43 12.72 8.06
N ARG A 435 -22.74 11.59 8.29
CA ARG A 435 -23.32 10.24 8.14
C ARG A 435 -24.18 9.88 9.36
N LYS A 436 -25.21 9.07 9.13
CA LYS A 436 -25.94 8.37 10.19
C LYS A 436 -24.96 7.62 11.11
N ASN A 437 -25.29 7.54 12.40
CA ASN A 437 -24.54 6.90 13.47
C ASN A 437 -23.23 7.61 13.88
N THR A 438 -22.89 8.75 13.30
CA THR A 438 -21.77 9.59 13.77
C THR A 438 -22.15 10.30 15.07
N LYS A 439 -21.25 10.31 16.07
CA LYS A 439 -21.38 11.16 17.25
C LYS A 439 -20.91 12.57 16.92
N ILE A 440 -21.76 13.56 17.13
CA ILE A 440 -21.56 14.95 16.71
C ILE A 440 -21.83 15.94 17.84
N ILE A 441 -21.36 17.17 17.64
CA ILE A 441 -21.73 18.34 18.43
C ILE A 441 -22.23 19.40 17.46
N ARG A 442 -23.33 20.05 17.81
CA ARG A 442 -23.84 21.21 17.08
C ARG A 442 -23.35 22.48 17.73
N GLY A 443 -23.02 23.49 16.93
CA GLY A 443 -22.58 24.77 17.46
C GLY A 443 -22.43 25.87 16.44
N GLN A 444 -21.90 27.01 16.88
CA GLN A 444 -21.57 28.12 16.00
C GLN A 444 -20.07 28.41 16.09
N TYR A 445 -19.42 28.50 14.94
CA TYR A 445 -18.01 28.86 14.88
C TYR A 445 -17.76 30.30 15.31
N PHE A 446 -16.55 30.52 15.79
CA PHE A 446 -15.99 31.85 15.95
C PHE A 446 -15.10 32.21 14.76
N LYS A 447 -15.12 33.48 14.38
CA LYS A 447 -14.16 34.08 13.44
C LYS A 447 -13.21 35.01 14.19
N SER A 448 -11.93 35.01 13.84
CA SER A 448 -10.97 35.97 14.39
C SER A 448 -11.39 37.41 14.10
N ASP A 449 -11.28 38.27 15.11
CA ASP A 449 -11.55 39.71 15.06
C ASP A 449 -10.24 40.48 15.29
N LEU A 450 -9.37 40.41 14.28
CA LEU A 450 -8.03 41.00 14.28
C LEU A 450 -8.03 42.52 14.49
N ASN A 451 -9.18 43.19 14.30
CA ASN A 451 -9.31 44.63 14.56
C ASN A 451 -9.30 44.97 16.06
N ARG A 452 -9.49 43.97 16.93
CA ARG A 452 -9.58 44.17 18.39
C ARG A 452 -8.33 43.64 19.12
N SER A 453 -7.91 42.42 18.82
CA SER A 453 -6.65 41.80 19.27
C SER A 453 -6.46 40.47 18.52
N GLU A 454 -5.25 39.91 18.55
CA GLU A 454 -4.95 38.61 17.93
C GLU A 454 -5.80 37.47 18.52
N LEU A 455 -6.03 37.48 19.84
CA LEU A 455 -6.89 36.50 20.53
C LEU A 455 -8.35 36.93 20.69
N SER A 456 -8.83 37.86 19.85
CA SER A 456 -10.24 38.26 19.85
C SER A 456 -11.01 37.52 18.75
N TYR A 457 -12.22 37.10 19.10
CA TYR A 457 -13.08 36.27 18.27
C TYR A 457 -14.52 36.76 18.31
N LYS A 458 -15.26 36.57 17.21
CA LYS A 458 -16.67 36.94 17.07
C LYS A 458 -17.49 35.75 16.57
N LEU A 459 -18.61 35.49 17.24
CA LEU A 459 -19.47 34.34 16.94
C LEU A 459 -20.23 34.52 15.61
N ILE A 460 -20.21 33.50 14.76
CA ILE A 460 -20.96 33.44 13.51
C ILE A 460 -22.38 32.93 13.79
N ARG A 461 -23.32 33.84 14.04
CA ARG A 461 -24.66 33.49 14.56
C ARG A 461 -25.63 32.85 13.57
N ARG A 462 -25.43 33.06 12.26
CA ARG A 462 -26.42 32.72 11.23
C ARG A 462 -26.20 31.34 10.60
N LYS A 463 -25.13 30.65 10.98
CA LYS A 463 -24.78 29.34 10.46
C LYS A 463 -24.45 28.41 11.61
N GLN A 464 -25.20 27.34 11.71
CA GLN A 464 -24.93 26.24 12.63
C GLN A 464 -24.01 25.24 11.93
N ALA A 465 -22.92 24.91 12.60
CA ALA A 465 -22.02 23.86 12.21
C ALA A 465 -22.38 22.56 12.92
N ILE A 466 -22.12 21.45 12.24
CA ILE A 466 -22.03 20.13 12.84
C ILE A 466 -20.55 19.76 12.85
N VAL A 467 -20.03 19.25 13.97
CA VAL A 467 -18.65 18.74 14.07
C VAL A 467 -18.64 17.36 14.73
N PRO A 468 -17.72 16.46 14.36
CA PRO A 468 -17.52 15.20 15.07
C PRO A 468 -17.10 15.46 16.51
N GLU A 469 -17.63 14.68 17.44
CA GLU A 469 -17.23 14.76 18.85
C GLU A 469 -15.72 14.58 19.05
N ALA A 470 -15.12 13.67 18.27
CA ALA A 470 -13.70 13.35 18.33
C ALA A 470 -12.77 14.50 17.91
N SER A 471 -13.28 15.58 17.30
CA SER A 471 -12.45 16.72 16.94
C SER A 471 -12.21 17.70 18.09
N VAL A 472 -12.89 17.54 19.22
CA VAL A 472 -12.72 18.38 20.40
C VAL A 472 -11.43 18.02 21.12
N ILE A 473 -10.51 18.98 21.17
CA ILE A 473 -9.21 18.84 21.85
C ILE A 473 -9.17 19.54 23.21
N TYR A 474 -10.04 20.53 23.42
CA TYR A 474 -10.07 21.28 24.66
C TYR A 474 -11.48 21.80 24.96
N ILE A 475 -11.92 21.64 26.21
CA ILE A 475 -13.19 22.18 26.71
C ILE A 475 -12.89 23.30 27.69
N SER A 476 -13.40 24.51 27.42
CA SER A 476 -13.28 25.62 28.35
C SER A 476 -14.63 26.01 28.95
N PRO A 477 -14.99 25.46 30.13
CA PRO A 477 -16.26 25.80 30.79
C PRO A 477 -16.28 27.22 31.37
N GLN A 478 -15.13 27.87 31.50
CA GLN A 478 -14.99 29.19 32.12
C GLN A 478 -15.06 30.34 31.12
N LEU A 479 -14.90 30.06 29.82
CA LEU A 479 -14.98 31.08 28.77
C LEU A 479 -16.43 31.52 28.56
N ARG A 480 -16.67 32.81 28.77
CA ARG A 480 -17.99 33.41 28.54
C ARG A 480 -17.97 34.33 27.33
N VAL A 481 -18.88 34.07 26.40
CA VAL A 481 -19.18 34.99 25.32
C VAL A 481 -19.87 36.22 25.88
N ASN A 482 -19.36 37.41 25.58
CA ASN A 482 -19.94 38.65 26.08
C ASN A 482 -21.27 39.01 25.37
N SER A 483 -21.96 40.03 25.87
CA SER A 483 -23.24 40.51 25.32
C SER A 483 -23.18 40.98 23.86
N ARG A 484 -21.99 41.19 23.30
CA ARG A 484 -21.76 41.54 21.88
C ARG A 484 -21.38 40.33 21.02
N PHE A 485 -21.52 39.11 21.54
CA PHE A 485 -21.13 37.86 20.87
C PHE A 485 -19.64 37.80 20.52
N ALA A 486 -18.82 38.50 21.30
CA ALA A 486 -17.38 38.48 21.19
C ALA A 486 -16.77 37.69 22.35
N LEU A 487 -15.66 37.03 22.07
CA LEU A 487 -14.86 36.26 23.00
C LEU A 487 -13.42 36.76 22.89
N THR A 488 -12.76 37.00 24.01
CA THR A 488 -11.31 37.24 24.03
C THR A 488 -10.73 36.06 24.79
N LEU A 489 -9.91 35.27 24.09
CA LEU A 489 -9.28 34.09 24.66
C LEU A 489 -8.13 34.56 25.57
N PRO A 490 -8.12 34.20 26.87
CA PRO A 490 -6.98 34.49 27.73
C PRO A 490 -5.73 33.79 27.21
N GLU A 491 -4.59 34.48 27.25
CA GLU A 491 -3.30 33.92 26.80
C GLU A 491 -2.99 32.57 27.45
N THR A 492 -3.29 32.42 28.74
CA THR A 492 -3.08 31.15 29.45
C THR A 492 -3.88 30.00 28.85
N VAL A 493 -5.14 30.23 28.47
CA VAL A 493 -5.99 29.21 27.86
C VAL A 493 -5.55 28.92 26.42
N HIS A 494 -5.06 29.92 25.70
CA HIS A 494 -4.48 29.73 24.37
C HIS A 494 -3.24 28.83 24.44
N GLN A 495 -2.31 29.09 25.36
CA GLN A 495 -1.12 28.26 25.58
C GLN A 495 -1.49 26.84 26.03
N ASP A 496 -2.50 26.68 26.88
CA ASP A 496 -3.00 25.34 27.26
C ASP A 496 -3.49 24.56 26.03
N ILE A 497 -4.25 25.20 25.13
CA ILE A 497 -4.72 24.56 23.88
C ILE A 497 -3.53 24.16 22.99
N LEU A 498 -2.54 25.04 22.84
CA LEU A 498 -1.34 24.74 22.04
C LEU A 498 -0.53 23.57 22.63
N SER A 499 -0.41 23.50 23.97
CA SER A 499 0.30 22.38 24.61
C SER A 499 -0.36 21.02 24.35
N VAL A 500 -1.70 20.98 24.29
CA VAL A 500 -2.44 19.75 23.94
C VAL A 500 -2.21 19.38 22.48
N LEU A 501 -2.11 20.36 21.58
CA LEU A 501 -1.78 20.13 20.17
C LEU A 501 -0.37 19.53 20.00
N ASP A 502 0.63 20.10 20.69
CA ASP A 502 2.01 19.60 20.65
C ASP A 502 2.12 18.13 21.14
N GLU A 503 1.36 17.75 22.18
CA GLU A 503 1.31 16.37 22.68
C GLU A 503 0.65 15.40 21.68
N MET A 504 -0.28 15.88 20.84
CA MET A 504 -0.94 15.06 19.82
C MET A 504 -0.07 14.83 18.57
N GLU A 505 0.89 15.71 18.31
CA GLU A 505 1.81 15.62 17.15
C GLU A 505 3.10 14.82 17.45
N SER A 506 3.41 14.58 18.73
CA SER A 506 4.56 13.79 19.20
C SER A 506 4.30 12.29 19.24
#